data_AF-A0A7X8E013-F1
#
_entry.id   AF-A0A7X8E013-F1
#
_cell.length_a   1.000
_cell.length_b   1.000
_cell.length_c   1.000
_cell.angle_alpha   90.00
_cell.angle_beta   90.00
_cell.angle_gamma   90.00
#
_symmetry.space_group_name_H-M   'P 1'
#
loop_
_entity.id
_entity.type
_entity.pdbx_description
1 polymer ?
#
loop_
_entity_poly.entity_id
_entity_poly.type
_entity_poly.pdbx_seq_one_letter_code
_entity_poly.pdbx_strand_id
1 'polypeptide(L)'
;MTLEELTTRLNLLQPLPDETLPSNAYPAAVLLPLLPSEQGLELILTRRSKALRHHPGQVCFPGGRADSSDVSLWHTALRESFEEIGLLPELCKPLAQLPAQHTISDFALTPFIGVIEGTPNFVLNPGEVTALYKVPLSYALDLHHHHVFKLRRKGRVHKVIFIRWQGIWIWGITAAIIHQLSLQIAP
;
A
#
# COMPACT_ATOMS: atom_id res chain seq x y z
N MET A 1 -4.62 -12.56 -11.54
CA MET A 1 -4.92 -13.19 -10.24
C MET A 1 -6.34 -12.82 -9.85
N THR A 2 -7.16 -13.82 -9.50
CA THR A 2 -8.55 -13.60 -9.06
C THR A 2 -8.61 -13.31 -7.56
N LEU A 3 -9.76 -12.85 -7.07
CA LEU A 3 -9.98 -12.67 -5.63
C LEU A 3 -9.93 -14.00 -4.87
N GLU A 4 -10.54 -15.04 -5.41
CA GLU A 4 -10.52 -16.38 -4.81
C GLU A 4 -9.09 -16.92 -4.69
N GLU A 5 -8.29 -16.77 -5.75
CA GLU A 5 -6.88 -17.18 -5.75
C GLU A 5 -6.07 -16.42 -4.69
N LEU A 6 -6.25 -15.10 -4.61
CA LEU A 6 -5.58 -14.28 -3.59
C LEU A 6 -5.97 -14.70 -2.17
N THR A 7 -7.27 -14.79 -1.90
CA THR A 7 -7.79 -15.18 -0.58
C THR A 7 -7.27 -16.54 -0.16
N THR A 8 -7.25 -17.50 -1.09
CA THR A 8 -6.71 -18.84 -0.83
C THR A 8 -5.24 -18.78 -0.43
N ARG A 9 -4.41 -18.05 -1.19
CA ARG A 9 -2.98 -17.90 -0.88
C ARG A 9 -2.77 -17.21 0.47
N LEU A 10 -3.48 -16.11 0.75
CA LEU A 10 -3.39 -15.41 2.03
C LEU A 10 -3.73 -16.32 3.22
N ASN A 11 -4.72 -17.19 3.08
CA ASN A 11 -5.13 -18.12 4.15
C ASN A 11 -4.16 -19.28 4.38
N LEU A 12 -3.45 -19.72 3.35
CA LEU A 12 -2.54 -20.87 3.41
C LEU A 12 -1.18 -20.53 4.02
N LEU A 13 -0.86 -19.24 4.16
CA LEU A 13 0.45 -18.77 4.59
C LEU A 13 0.37 -18.18 5.99
N GLN A 14 1.29 -18.60 6.86
CA GLN A 14 1.40 -17.98 8.18
C GLN A 14 1.77 -16.50 8.01
N PRO A 15 1.18 -15.59 8.81
CA PRO A 15 1.62 -14.21 8.83
C PRO A 15 3.10 -14.16 9.16
N LEU A 16 3.87 -13.38 8.40
CA LEU A 16 5.23 -13.03 8.83
C LEU A 16 5.12 -12.31 10.18
N PRO A 17 6.03 -12.56 11.14
CA PRO A 17 6.02 -11.86 12.40
C PRO A 17 6.16 -10.35 12.15
N ASP A 18 5.46 -9.54 12.96
CA ASP A 18 5.67 -8.09 12.96
C ASP A 18 7.15 -7.78 13.16
N GLU A 19 7.67 -6.79 12.44
CA GLU A 19 8.95 -6.21 12.83
C GLU A 19 8.82 -5.66 14.24
N THR A 20 9.86 -5.78 15.06
CA THR A 20 9.86 -5.14 16.39
C THR A 20 9.77 -3.63 16.21
N LEU A 21 8.57 -3.08 16.37
CA LEU A 21 8.32 -1.66 16.22
C LEU A 21 8.87 -0.91 17.46
N PRO A 22 9.51 0.26 17.28
CA PRO A 22 9.86 1.12 18.40
C PRO A 22 8.60 1.54 19.17
N SER A 23 8.65 1.54 20.50
CA SER A 23 7.52 1.88 21.37
C SER A 23 6.97 3.30 21.17
N ASN A 24 7.75 4.19 20.54
CA ASN A 24 7.42 5.61 20.35
C ASN A 24 7.07 5.95 18.90
N ALA A 25 6.91 4.97 18.02
CA ALA A 25 6.57 5.22 16.63
C ALA A 25 5.13 5.73 16.51
N TYR A 26 4.89 6.73 15.65
CA TYR A 26 3.54 7.25 15.43
C TYR A 26 2.71 6.22 14.65
N PRO A 27 1.48 5.89 15.09
CA PRO A 27 0.62 4.96 14.36
C PRO A 27 0.17 5.57 13.02
N ALA A 28 0.27 4.77 11.96
CA ALA A 28 -0.21 5.12 10.63
C ALA A 28 -0.77 3.88 9.94
N ALA A 29 -1.66 4.08 8.97
CA ALA A 29 -2.25 2.99 8.21
C ALA A 29 -2.36 3.35 6.73
N VAL A 30 -2.19 2.34 5.88
CA VAL A 30 -2.40 2.45 4.43
C VAL A 30 -3.34 1.37 3.95
N LEU A 31 -4.14 1.71 2.94
CA LEU A 31 -5.02 0.77 2.26
C LEU A 31 -4.36 0.31 0.96
N LEU A 32 -4.30 -1.00 0.73
CA LEU A 32 -4.02 -1.65 -0.54
C LEU A 32 -5.39 -1.95 -1.19
N PRO A 33 -5.97 -1.01 -1.96
CA PRO A 33 -7.33 -1.13 -2.43
C PRO A 33 -7.32 -1.97 -3.70
N LEU A 34 -8.05 -3.07 -3.69
CA LEU A 34 -8.15 -4.01 -4.79
C LEU A 34 -9.48 -3.82 -5.49
N LEU A 35 -9.44 -3.35 -6.73
CA LEU A 35 -10.60 -3.19 -7.58
C LEU A 35 -10.73 -4.40 -8.51
N PRO A 36 -11.83 -5.18 -8.44
CA PRO A 36 -12.13 -6.19 -9.45
C PRO A 36 -12.32 -5.57 -10.84
N SER A 37 -11.74 -6.21 -11.85
CA SER A 37 -11.84 -5.86 -13.27
C SER A 37 -12.01 -7.13 -14.12
N GLU A 38 -12.27 -6.96 -15.42
CA GLU A 38 -12.36 -8.10 -16.35
C GLU A 38 -11.04 -8.88 -16.46
N GLN A 39 -9.89 -8.22 -16.21
CA GLN A 39 -8.56 -8.81 -16.29
C GLN A 39 -8.06 -9.37 -14.92
N GLY A 40 -8.94 -9.40 -13.91
CA GLY A 40 -8.61 -9.79 -12.54
C GLY A 40 -8.58 -8.60 -11.59
N LEU A 41 -7.79 -8.68 -10.52
CA LEU A 41 -7.68 -7.59 -9.54
C LEU A 41 -6.72 -6.50 -10.00
N GLU A 42 -7.10 -5.24 -9.83
CA GLU A 42 -6.25 -4.06 -9.99
C GLU A 42 -5.95 -3.44 -8.62
N LEU A 43 -4.68 -3.18 -8.35
CA LEU A 43 -4.21 -2.44 -7.19
C LEU A 43 -4.26 -0.93 -7.46
N ILE A 44 -4.98 -0.21 -6.62
CA ILE A 44 -5.05 1.25 -6.69
C ILE A 44 -3.84 1.87 -5.98
N LEU A 45 -3.11 2.73 -6.70
CA LEU A 45 -2.03 3.55 -6.16
C LEU A 45 -2.28 5.02 -6.46
N THR A 46 -1.72 5.91 -5.65
CA THR A 46 -1.82 7.36 -5.82
C THR A 46 -0.44 7.97 -6.05
N ARG A 47 -0.40 9.16 -6.66
CA ARG A 47 0.79 9.99 -6.71
C ARG A 47 0.62 11.20 -5.82
N ARG A 48 1.42 11.27 -4.76
CA ARG A 48 1.44 12.40 -3.83
C ARG A 48 1.71 13.72 -4.55
N SER A 49 1.03 14.77 -4.15
CA SER A 49 1.25 16.12 -4.63
C SER A 49 2.69 16.55 -4.33
N LYS A 50 3.29 17.29 -5.27
CA LYS A 50 4.64 17.83 -5.10
C LYS A 50 4.68 18.96 -4.06
N ALA A 51 3.53 19.52 -3.69
CA ALA A 51 3.41 20.58 -2.69
C ALA A 51 3.48 20.06 -1.24
N LEU A 52 3.37 18.75 -1.03
CA LEU A 52 3.41 18.15 0.30
C LEU A 52 4.82 18.20 0.90
N ARG A 53 4.89 18.43 2.21
CA ARG A 53 6.17 18.44 2.95
C ARG A 53 6.85 17.07 2.99
N HIS A 54 6.05 16.01 3.05
CA HIS A 54 6.54 14.64 3.18
C HIS A 54 6.26 13.83 1.92
N HIS A 55 7.33 13.20 1.42
CA HIS A 55 7.31 12.28 0.27
C HIS A 55 6.68 12.88 -1.01
N PRO A 56 7.03 14.13 -1.41
CA PRO A 56 6.41 14.78 -2.55
C PRO A 56 6.64 14.00 -3.85
N GLY A 57 5.57 13.80 -4.62
CA GLY A 57 5.63 13.13 -5.93
C GLY A 57 5.83 11.61 -5.91
N GLN A 58 5.92 10.98 -4.72
CA GLN A 58 6.04 9.53 -4.64
C GLN A 58 4.73 8.83 -5.04
N VAL A 59 4.86 7.63 -5.62
CA VAL A 59 3.74 6.72 -5.83
C VAL A 59 3.57 5.89 -4.57
N CYS A 60 2.38 5.95 -3.96
CA CYS A 60 2.10 5.26 -2.71
C CYS A 60 0.69 4.66 -2.68
N PHE A 61 0.43 3.90 -1.63
CA PHE A 61 -0.93 3.55 -1.23
C PHE A 61 -1.64 4.79 -0.66
N PRO A 62 -2.97 4.90 -0.80
CA PRO A 62 -3.72 5.87 -0.01
C PRO A 62 -3.63 5.53 1.47
N GLY A 63 -3.52 6.55 2.32
CA GLY A 63 -3.35 6.36 3.75
C GLY A 63 -2.50 7.43 4.40
N GLY A 64 -2.45 7.37 5.73
CA GLY A 64 -1.85 8.43 6.52
C GLY A 64 -1.74 8.09 7.99
N ARG A 65 -1.57 9.14 8.78
CA ARG A 65 -1.38 9.05 10.23
C ARG A 65 -2.72 8.80 10.92
N ALA A 66 -2.72 8.01 11.97
CA ALA A 66 -3.91 7.83 12.79
C ALA A 66 -4.29 9.13 13.52
N ASP A 67 -5.56 9.49 13.48
CA ASP A 67 -6.16 10.52 14.32
C ASP A 67 -6.64 9.91 15.65
N SER A 68 -6.64 10.72 16.69
CA SER A 68 -7.31 10.44 17.97
C SER A 68 -8.80 10.07 17.84
N SER A 69 -9.48 10.53 16.80
CA SER A 69 -10.88 10.18 16.53
C SER A 69 -11.07 8.84 15.81
N ASP A 70 -10.00 8.25 15.26
CA ASP A 70 -10.09 7.00 14.53
C ASP A 70 -10.35 5.83 15.50
N VAL A 71 -11.41 5.06 15.26
CA VAL A 71 -11.81 3.93 16.11
C VAL A 71 -10.82 2.76 15.99
N SER A 72 -10.13 2.63 14.85
CA SER A 72 -9.03 1.68 14.64
C SER A 72 -8.15 2.09 13.47
N LEU A 73 -6.99 1.43 13.30
CA LEU A 73 -6.11 1.67 12.15
C LEU A 73 -6.75 1.34 10.80
N TRP A 74 -7.72 0.40 10.77
CA TRP A 74 -8.53 0.17 9.57
C TRP A 74 -9.38 1.39 9.23
N HIS A 75 -9.99 2.03 10.24
CA HIS A 75 -10.75 3.28 10.04
C HIS A 75 -9.84 4.44 9.63
N THR A 76 -8.60 4.51 10.15
CA THR A 76 -7.58 5.44 9.63
C THR A 76 -7.36 5.25 8.14
N ALA A 77 -7.10 4.01 7.69
CA ALA A 77 -6.86 3.73 6.28
C ALA A 77 -8.06 4.09 5.39
N LEU A 78 -9.29 3.84 5.86
CA LEU A 78 -10.53 4.19 5.16
C LEU A 78 -10.75 5.72 5.11
N ARG A 79 -10.60 6.42 6.23
CA ARG A 79 -10.75 7.88 6.30
C ARG A 79 -9.79 8.57 5.35
N GLU A 80 -8.50 8.23 5.43
CA GLU A 80 -7.47 8.80 4.55
C GLU A 80 -7.73 8.46 3.07
N SER A 81 -8.18 7.24 2.77
CA SER A 81 -8.56 6.87 1.39
C SER A 81 -9.78 7.65 0.88
N PHE A 82 -10.73 7.97 1.76
CA PHE A 82 -11.84 8.83 1.42
C PHE A 82 -11.38 10.28 1.17
N GLU A 83 -10.53 10.83 2.03
CA GLU A 83 -9.99 12.19 1.91
C GLU A 83 -9.11 12.36 0.66
N GLU A 84 -8.25 11.39 0.34
CA GLU A 84 -7.29 11.47 -0.76
C GLU A 84 -7.92 11.19 -2.14
N ILE A 85 -8.77 10.16 -2.23
CA ILE A 85 -9.28 9.63 -3.51
C ILE A 85 -10.80 9.49 -3.59
N GLY A 86 -11.55 9.91 -2.57
CA GLY A 86 -13.00 9.82 -2.54
C GLY A 86 -13.54 8.39 -2.42
N LEU A 87 -12.73 7.43 -1.98
CA LEU A 87 -13.18 6.05 -1.80
C LEU A 87 -14.14 5.97 -0.60
N LEU A 88 -15.43 5.78 -0.86
CA LEU A 88 -16.44 5.64 0.18
C LEU A 88 -16.13 4.41 1.07
N PRO A 89 -16.06 4.58 2.41
CA PRO A 89 -15.70 3.52 3.34
C PRO A 89 -16.56 2.24 3.19
N GLU A 90 -17.85 2.39 2.92
CA GLU A 90 -18.80 1.28 2.78
C GLU A 90 -18.53 0.37 1.57
N LEU A 91 -17.87 0.91 0.54
CA LEU A 91 -17.49 0.18 -0.67
C LEU A 91 -16.24 -0.67 -0.48
N CYS A 92 -15.49 -0.50 0.62
CA CYS A 92 -14.26 -1.24 0.84
C CYS A 92 -14.44 -2.26 1.97
N LYS A 93 -14.32 -3.56 1.64
CA LYS A 93 -14.35 -4.65 2.62
C LYS A 93 -12.94 -5.09 2.99
N PRO A 94 -12.64 -5.31 4.27
CA PRO A 94 -11.32 -5.80 4.68
C PRO A 94 -11.13 -7.24 4.20
N LEU A 95 -9.96 -7.52 3.63
CA LEU A 95 -9.53 -8.86 3.22
C LEU A 95 -8.43 -9.42 4.15
N ALA A 96 -7.40 -8.62 4.42
CA ALA A 96 -6.30 -9.02 5.30
C ALA A 96 -5.58 -7.81 5.88
N GLN A 97 -4.94 -8.00 7.03
CA GLN A 97 -3.95 -7.07 7.59
C GLN A 97 -2.55 -7.65 7.36
N LEU A 98 -1.64 -6.84 6.84
CA LEU A 98 -0.23 -7.21 6.70
C LEU A 98 0.57 -6.78 7.93
N PRO A 99 1.74 -7.40 8.19
CA PRO A 99 2.60 -7.02 9.30
C PRO A 99 3.02 -5.55 9.22
N ALA A 100 3.03 -4.89 10.37
CA ALA A 100 3.38 -3.48 10.42
C ALA A 100 4.85 -3.25 10.06
N GLN A 101 5.13 -2.11 9.41
CA GLN A 101 6.47 -1.74 8.94
C GLN A 101 6.94 -0.46 9.61
N HIS A 102 8.20 -0.41 10.03
CA HIS A 102 8.79 0.84 10.53
C HIS A 102 9.27 1.72 9.36
N THR A 103 8.74 2.93 9.27
CA THR A 103 9.11 3.87 8.20
C THR A 103 10.32 4.73 8.59
N ILE A 104 10.98 5.32 7.59
CA ILE A 104 12.08 6.28 7.81
C ILE A 104 11.63 7.60 8.48
N SER A 105 10.32 7.80 8.61
CA SER A 105 9.71 8.98 9.24
C SER A 105 9.14 8.64 10.63
N ASP A 106 9.63 7.55 11.24
CA ASP A 106 9.27 7.08 12.58
C ASP A 106 7.79 6.75 12.77
N PHE A 107 7.13 6.29 11.70
CA PHE A 107 5.79 5.71 11.76
C PHE A 107 5.85 4.19 11.88
N ALA A 108 4.95 3.64 12.68
CA ALA A 108 4.52 2.25 12.62
C ALA A 108 3.37 2.17 11.61
N LEU A 109 3.70 1.80 10.37
CA LEU A 109 2.75 1.79 9.26
C LEU A 109 2.12 0.40 9.11
N THR A 110 0.81 0.30 9.37
CA THR A 110 0.04 -0.94 9.22
C THR A 110 -0.66 -0.99 7.85
N PRO A 111 -0.31 -1.92 6.95
CA PRO A 111 -0.97 -2.06 5.67
C PRO A 111 -2.20 -2.97 5.77
N PHE A 112 -3.31 -2.55 5.18
CA PHE A 112 -4.52 -3.36 5.06
C PHE A 112 -4.85 -3.63 3.60
N ILE A 113 -5.18 -4.87 3.26
CA ILE A 113 -5.74 -5.22 1.97
C ILE A 113 -7.25 -5.10 2.07
N GLY A 114 -7.85 -4.29 1.19
CA GLY A 114 -9.28 -4.13 1.10
C GLY A 114 -9.77 -4.36 -0.32
N VAL A 115 -10.94 -4.99 -0.47
CA VAL A 115 -11.59 -5.22 -1.76
C VAL A 115 -12.66 -4.16 -1.97
N ILE A 116 -12.61 -3.48 -3.11
CA ILE A 116 -13.63 -2.51 -3.50
C ILE A 116 -14.79 -3.27 -4.14
N GLU A 117 -15.98 -3.08 -3.60
CA GLU A 117 -17.24 -3.59 -4.14
C GLU A 117 -17.93 -2.51 -4.98
N GLY A 118 -18.55 -2.92 -6.08
CA GLY A 118 -19.25 -2.02 -6.99
C GLY A 118 -18.32 -1.16 -7.86
N THR A 119 -18.81 -0.01 -8.29
CA THR A 119 -18.07 0.92 -9.16
C THR A 119 -17.73 2.20 -8.37
N PRO A 120 -16.48 2.37 -7.91
CA PRO A 120 -16.09 3.56 -7.17
C PRO A 120 -16.05 4.78 -8.10
N ASN A 121 -16.55 5.92 -7.62
CA ASN A 121 -16.34 7.20 -8.26
C ASN A 121 -15.16 7.92 -7.57
N PHE A 122 -13.95 7.74 -8.09
CA PHE A 122 -12.77 8.37 -7.49
C PHE A 122 -12.79 9.89 -7.72
N VAL A 123 -12.68 10.63 -6.63
CA VAL A 123 -12.55 12.09 -6.62
C VAL A 123 -11.26 12.44 -5.91
N LEU A 124 -10.24 12.80 -6.68
CA LEU A 124 -8.91 13.09 -6.12
C LEU A 124 -8.90 14.44 -5.43
N ASN A 125 -8.34 14.50 -4.23
CA ASN A 125 -8.00 15.77 -3.59
C ASN A 125 -6.70 16.32 -4.19
N PRO A 126 -6.73 17.38 -5.01
CA PRO A 126 -5.53 17.88 -5.71
C PRO A 126 -4.48 18.47 -4.78
N GLY A 127 -4.85 18.83 -3.54
CA GLY A 127 -3.90 19.25 -2.51
C GLY A 127 -2.94 18.14 -2.11
N GLU A 128 -3.40 16.89 -2.21
CA GLU A 128 -2.72 15.73 -1.66
C GLU A 128 -2.32 14.70 -2.72
N VAL A 129 -3.16 14.49 -3.73
CA VAL A 129 -2.99 13.51 -4.79
C VAL A 129 -3.10 14.16 -6.16
N THR A 130 -2.13 13.87 -7.03
CA THR A 130 -2.05 14.43 -8.40
C THR A 130 -2.38 13.41 -9.49
N ALA A 131 -2.40 12.12 -9.15
CA ALA A 131 -2.78 11.06 -10.08
C ALA A 131 -3.21 9.81 -9.31
N LEU A 132 -4.04 9.00 -9.95
CA LEU A 132 -4.42 7.66 -9.51
C LEU A 132 -4.03 6.66 -10.60
N TYR A 133 -3.50 5.51 -10.18
CA TYR A 133 -3.06 4.43 -11.05
C TYR A 133 -3.80 3.15 -10.68
N LYS A 134 -4.21 2.41 -11.71
CA LYS A 134 -4.75 1.05 -11.57
C LYS A 134 -3.71 0.07 -12.10
N VAL A 135 -2.97 -0.56 -11.19
CA VAL A 135 -1.89 -1.49 -11.56
C VAL A 135 -2.44 -2.90 -11.47
N PRO A 136 -2.42 -3.72 -12.55
CA PRO A 136 -2.85 -5.11 -12.45
C PRO A 136 -2.10 -5.81 -11.31
N LEU A 137 -2.84 -6.43 -10.39
CA LEU A 137 -2.25 -6.98 -9.17
C LEU A 137 -1.27 -8.11 -9.51
N SER A 138 -1.54 -8.90 -10.54
CA SER A 138 -0.58 -9.89 -11.05
C SER A 138 0.73 -9.27 -11.54
N TYR A 139 0.69 -8.08 -12.14
CA TYR A 139 1.90 -7.37 -12.54
C TYR A 139 2.69 -6.89 -11.31
N ALA A 140 1.99 -6.27 -10.36
CA ALA A 140 2.58 -5.74 -9.14
C ALA A 140 3.21 -6.85 -8.27
N LEU A 141 2.66 -8.07 -8.30
CA LEU A 141 3.16 -9.18 -7.50
C LEU A 141 4.23 -10.03 -8.19
N ASP A 142 4.46 -9.82 -9.49
CA ASP A 142 5.46 -10.58 -10.24
C ASP A 142 6.88 -10.12 -9.83
N LEU A 143 7.60 -11.01 -9.13
CA LEU A 143 8.96 -10.76 -8.66
C LEU A 143 9.95 -10.45 -9.80
N HIS A 144 9.65 -10.82 -11.06
CA HIS A 144 10.48 -10.44 -12.21
C HIS A 144 10.51 -8.93 -12.46
N HIS A 145 9.49 -8.19 -12.03
CA HIS A 145 9.44 -6.73 -12.10
C HIS A 145 10.10 -6.04 -10.90
N HIS A 146 10.62 -6.81 -9.93
CA HIS A 146 11.18 -6.27 -8.69
C HIS A 146 12.69 -6.13 -8.78
N HIS A 147 13.16 -4.90 -8.94
CA HIS A 147 14.59 -4.60 -8.99
C HIS A 147 15.10 -4.18 -7.61
N VAL A 148 15.97 -5.00 -7.01
CA VAL A 148 16.56 -4.73 -5.68
C VAL A 148 17.91 -4.05 -5.83
N PHE A 149 18.03 -2.82 -5.32
CA PHE A 149 19.28 -2.07 -5.26
C PHE A 149 19.82 -2.02 -3.84
N LYS A 150 21.13 -2.23 -3.69
CA LYS A 150 21.83 -2.09 -2.41
C LYS A 150 22.47 -0.72 -2.34
N LEU A 151 21.93 0.15 -1.49
CA LEU A 151 22.44 1.49 -1.23
C LEU A 151 23.26 1.50 0.06
N ARG A 152 24.49 1.99 0.00
CA ARG A 152 25.29 2.24 1.21
C ARG A 152 24.98 3.63 1.74
N ARG A 153 24.50 3.74 2.98
CA ARG A 153 24.26 5.01 3.67
C ARG A 153 24.69 4.90 5.13
N LYS A 154 25.46 5.87 5.63
CA LYS A 154 25.98 5.89 7.02
C LYS A 154 26.64 4.57 7.45
N GLY A 155 27.42 3.94 6.57
CA GLY A 155 28.09 2.66 6.82
C GLY A 155 27.20 1.41 6.81
N ARG A 156 25.88 1.55 6.60
CA ARG A 156 24.93 0.43 6.50
C ARG A 156 24.48 0.22 5.05
N VAL A 157 24.22 -1.03 4.69
CA VAL A 157 23.64 -1.39 3.39
C VAL A 157 22.13 -1.49 3.54
N HIS A 158 21.40 -0.65 2.81
CA HIS A 158 19.95 -0.65 2.72
C HIS A 158 19.55 -1.26 1.38
N LYS A 159 18.57 -2.18 1.40
CA LYS A 159 17.94 -2.67 0.17
C LYS A 159 16.77 -1.75 -0.17
N VAL A 160 16.70 -1.29 -1.42
CA VAL A 160 15.56 -0.53 -1.94
C VAL A 160 15.03 -1.26 -3.16
N ILE A 161 13.73 -1.52 -3.15
CA ILE A 161 13.03 -2.20 -4.24
C ILE A 161 12.42 -1.13 -5.16
N PHE A 162 12.54 -1.35 -6.46
CA PHE A 162 11.89 -0.58 -7.50
C PHE A 162 11.04 -1.49 -8.37
N ILE A 163 9.80 -1.09 -8.61
CA ILE A 163 8.86 -1.74 -9.52
C ILE A 163 8.51 -0.71 -10.59
N ARG A 164 8.74 -1.06 -11.84
CA ARG A 164 8.48 -0.18 -12.98
C ARG A 164 7.14 -0.55 -13.60
N TRP A 165 6.24 0.40 -13.81
CA TRP A 165 4.99 0.14 -14.54
C TRP A 165 4.63 1.37 -15.39
N GLN A 166 4.24 1.20 -16.66
CA GLN A 166 3.75 2.27 -17.56
C GLN A 166 4.23 3.71 -17.28
N GLY A 167 5.50 4.04 -17.53
CA GLY A 167 6.00 5.41 -17.23
C GLY A 167 6.38 5.72 -15.76
N ILE A 168 5.77 5.06 -14.76
CA ILE A 168 5.98 5.32 -13.32
C ILE A 168 6.95 4.36 -12.61
N TRP A 169 7.52 4.85 -11.51
CA TRP A 169 8.34 4.09 -10.57
C TRP A 169 7.62 3.96 -9.23
N ILE A 170 7.38 2.74 -8.79
CA ILE A 170 6.93 2.40 -7.45
C ILE A 170 8.16 1.99 -6.65
N TRP A 171 8.40 2.62 -5.52
CA TRP A 171 9.64 2.42 -4.75
C TRP A 171 9.43 2.72 -3.26
N GLY A 172 10.47 2.55 -2.46
CA GLY A 172 10.41 2.84 -1.02
C GLY A 172 9.51 1.85 -0.28
N ILE A 173 8.76 2.35 0.72
CA ILE A 173 7.93 1.49 1.57
C ILE A 173 6.81 0.80 0.79
N THR A 174 6.24 1.48 -0.22
CA THR A 174 5.20 0.91 -1.08
C THR A 174 5.71 -0.31 -1.83
N ALA A 175 6.86 -0.20 -2.49
CA ALA A 175 7.46 -1.36 -3.16
C ALA A 175 7.92 -2.44 -2.18
N ALA A 176 8.35 -2.08 -0.97
CA ALA A 176 8.72 -3.04 0.07
C ALA A 176 7.52 -3.88 0.52
N ILE A 177 6.37 -3.26 0.81
CA ILE A 177 5.12 -3.95 1.15
C ILE A 177 4.68 -4.87 0.01
N ILE A 178 4.68 -4.39 -1.23
CA ILE A 178 4.32 -5.21 -2.40
C ILE A 178 5.26 -6.40 -2.54
N HIS A 179 6.57 -6.19 -2.41
CA HIS A 179 7.57 -7.23 -2.51
C HIS A 179 7.41 -8.29 -1.41
N GLN A 180 7.18 -7.88 -0.16
CA GLN A 180 6.96 -8.80 0.94
C GLN A 180 5.68 -9.61 0.74
N LEU A 181 4.58 -8.96 0.34
CA LEU A 181 3.35 -9.65 -0.03
C LEU A 181 3.62 -10.69 -1.12
N SER A 182 4.36 -10.30 -2.17
CA SER A 182 4.70 -11.18 -3.30
C SER A 182 5.52 -12.40 -2.86
N LEU A 183 6.49 -12.22 -1.98
CA LEU A 183 7.27 -13.32 -1.41
C LEU A 183 6.42 -14.23 -0.53
N GLN A 184 5.44 -13.66 0.18
CA GLN A 184 4.52 -14.43 0.99
C GLN A 184 3.65 -15.29 0.09
N ILE A 185 2.90 -14.69 -0.84
CA ILE A 185 1.88 -15.36 -1.67
C ILE A 185 2.39 -15.92 -3.00
N ALA A 186 3.71 -16.00 -3.19
CA ALA A 186 4.31 -16.64 -4.37
C ALA A 186 3.82 -18.11 -4.46
N PRO A 187 3.51 -18.60 -5.67
CA PRO A 187 3.17 -20.01 -5.86
C PRO A 187 4.36 -20.93 -5.58
#